data_AF-B9MQR7-F1
#
_entry.id   AF-B9MQR7-F1
#
_cell.length_a   1.000
_cell.length_b   1.000
_cell.length_c   1.000
_cell.angle_alpha   90.00
_cell.angle_beta   90.00
_cell.angle_gamma   90.00
#
_symmetry.space_group_name_H-M   'P 1'
#
loop_
_entity.id
_entity.type
_entity.pdbx_description
1 polymer ?
#
loop_
_entity_poly.entity_id
_entity_poly.type
_entity_poly.pdbx_seq_one_letter_code
_entity_poly.pdbx_strand_id
1 'polypeptide(L)'
;MAGFAFITNTDGIQITESNVIGINNRNIGAGSIFVSPYITASTSEFERTYILMHEMGHIIGLGHISYDDLLNPYPPNTVPGRSVMTYDYLAQFPTLHDIYDVEIMYGFSCRNWK
;
A
#
# COMPACT_ATOMS: atom_id res chain seq x y z
N MET A 1 16.62 -0.40 4.70
CA MET A 1 15.23 -0.88 4.57
C MET A 1 14.63 -0.88 5.97
N ALA A 2 13.59 -0.08 6.20
CA ALA A 2 13.07 0.23 7.53
C ALA A 2 11.81 -0.58 7.88
N GLY A 3 11.05 -1.00 6.87
CA GLY A 3 9.98 -1.98 6.93
C GLY A 3 10.12 -2.98 5.77
N PHE A 4 9.45 -4.12 5.89
CA PHE A 4 9.24 -5.07 4.80
C PHE A 4 7.98 -5.91 5.05
N ALA A 5 7.13 -6.04 4.02
CA ALA A 5 5.92 -6.87 4.04
C ALA A 5 6.07 -8.14 3.20
N PHE A 6 5.63 -9.27 3.77
CA PHE A 6 5.43 -10.52 3.05
C PHE A 6 3.93 -10.81 2.98
N ILE A 7 3.42 -11.13 1.80
CA ILE A 7 2.05 -11.59 1.60
C ILE A 7 2.02 -12.96 0.93
N THR A 8 1.01 -13.75 1.29
CA THR A 8 0.72 -15.06 0.71
C THR A 8 -0.72 -15.14 0.27
N ASN A 9 -1.00 -15.90 -0.78
CA ASN A 9 -2.36 -16.19 -1.18
C ASN A 9 -3.02 -17.20 -0.21
N THR A 10 -4.31 -17.51 -0.41
CA THR A 10 -5.05 -18.51 0.39
C THR A 10 -4.47 -19.93 0.33
N ASP A 11 -3.62 -20.21 -0.65
CA ASP A 11 -2.91 -21.50 -0.82
C ASP A 11 -1.52 -21.49 -0.17
N GLY A 12 -1.13 -20.39 0.50
CA GLY A 12 0.18 -20.23 1.14
C GLY A 12 1.33 -19.87 0.18
N ILE A 13 1.03 -19.55 -1.08
CA ILE A 13 2.03 -19.16 -2.09
C ILE A 13 2.35 -17.68 -1.91
N GLN A 14 3.64 -17.34 -1.85
CA GLN A 14 4.08 -15.95 -1.74
C GLN A 14 3.66 -15.12 -2.97
N ILE A 15 3.09 -13.95 -2.72
CA ILE A 15 2.75 -12.95 -3.74
C ILE A 15 3.89 -11.91 -3.75
N THR A 16 4.49 -11.67 -4.91
CA THR A 16 5.53 -10.64 -5.10
C THR A 16 4.92 -9.38 -5.72
N GLU A 17 5.58 -8.22 -5.57
CA GLU A 17 5.12 -6.94 -6.14
C GLU A 17 4.85 -6.99 -7.65
N SER A 18 5.62 -7.79 -8.40
CA SER A 18 5.38 -8.02 -9.84
C SER A 18 4.04 -8.71 -10.15
N ASN A 19 3.44 -9.36 -9.16
CA ASN A 19 2.18 -10.11 -9.27
C ASN A 19 0.99 -9.33 -8.66
N VAL A 20 1.26 -8.16 -8.08
CA VAL A 20 0.26 -7.28 -7.45
C VAL A 20 -0.48 -6.52 -8.56
N ILE A 21 0.21 -5.92 -9.53
CA ILE A 21 -0.41 -4.99 -10.51
C ILE A 21 -1.34 -5.66 -11.56
N GLY A 22 -1.40 -6.99 -11.65
CA GLY A 22 -2.06 -7.69 -12.78
C GLY A 22 -3.29 -8.56 -12.49
N ILE A 23 -3.67 -8.79 -11.23
CA ILE A 23 -4.63 -9.87 -10.91
C ILE A 23 -5.92 -9.29 -10.34
N ASN A 24 -7.00 -9.39 -11.12
CA ASN A 24 -8.40 -9.15 -10.71
C ASN A 24 -8.90 -10.11 -9.61
N ASN A 25 -8.01 -10.82 -8.92
CA ASN A 25 -8.32 -11.89 -7.99
C ASN A 25 -7.19 -12.06 -6.96
N ARG A 26 -7.02 -11.05 -6.11
CA ARG A 26 -6.02 -11.08 -5.03
C ARG A 26 -6.61 -11.79 -3.83
N ASN A 27 -6.60 -13.12 -3.87
CA ASN A 27 -6.93 -13.95 -2.72
C ASN A 27 -5.80 -13.88 -1.68
N ILE A 28 -5.58 -12.72 -1.06
CA ILE A 28 -4.62 -12.56 0.02
C ILE A 28 -5.14 -13.36 1.21
N GLY A 29 -4.41 -14.40 1.60
CA GLY A 29 -4.76 -15.25 2.73
C GLY A 29 -4.14 -14.76 4.03
N ALA A 30 -2.86 -14.38 3.99
CA ALA A 30 -2.13 -13.90 5.15
C ALA A 30 -1.00 -12.96 4.75
N GLY A 31 -0.59 -12.10 5.69
CA GLY A 31 0.57 -11.25 5.53
C GLY A 31 1.30 -11.01 6.85
N SER A 32 2.57 -10.65 6.75
CA SER A 32 3.43 -10.33 7.89
C SER A 32 4.27 -9.10 7.59
N ILE A 33 4.44 -8.25 8.61
CA ILE A 33 5.23 -7.03 8.51
C ILE A 33 6.43 -7.18 9.45
N PHE A 34 7.62 -6.92 8.91
CA PHE A 34 8.85 -6.79 9.67
C PHE A 34 9.23 -5.32 9.70
N VAL A 35 9.19 -4.71 10.88
CA VAL A 35 9.70 -3.35 11.07
C VAL A 35 11.06 -3.44 11.74
N SER A 36 12.06 -2.80 11.15
CA SER A 36 13.41 -2.78 11.71
C SER A 36 13.41 -1.96 13.01
N PRO A 37 13.89 -2.53 14.14
CA PRO A 37 14.07 -1.74 15.36
C PRO A 37 15.24 -0.75 15.25
N TYR A 38 16.10 -0.92 14.24
CA TYR A 38 17.26 -0.05 13.95
C TYR A 38 16.94 1.13 13.03
N ILE A 39 15.66 1.47 12.92
CA ILE A 39 15.25 2.81 12.51
C ILE A 39 16.02 3.79 13.41
N THR A 40 17.03 4.45 12.84
CA THR A 40 18.08 5.18 13.57
C THR A 40 17.45 6.23 14.49
N ALA A 41 18.16 6.66 15.53
CA ALA A 41 17.70 7.72 16.44
C ALA A 41 17.30 9.04 15.74
N SER A 42 17.63 9.20 14.46
CA SER A 42 17.26 10.32 13.59
C SER A 42 15.91 10.16 12.88
N THR A 43 15.27 9.00 12.93
CA THR A 43 14.00 8.78 12.23
C THR A 43 12.85 9.26 13.10
N SER A 44 12.15 10.26 12.59
CA SER A 44 11.01 10.93 13.22
C SER A 44 9.85 9.97 13.48
N GLU A 45 8.97 10.34 14.43
CA GLU A 45 7.69 9.67 14.62
C GLU A 45 6.89 9.61 13.30
N PHE A 46 6.98 10.69 12.52
CA PHE A 46 6.39 10.79 11.19
C PHE A 46 6.80 9.63 10.27
N GLU A 47 8.10 9.42 10.12
CA GLU A 47 8.63 8.36 9.25
C GLU A 47 8.28 6.97 9.78
N ARG A 48 8.21 6.77 11.11
CA ARG A 48 7.80 5.48 11.69
C ARG A 48 6.34 5.15 11.39
N THR A 49 5.44 6.13 11.52
CA THR A 49 4.03 5.95 11.16
C THR A 49 3.89 5.67 9.66
N TYR A 50 4.62 6.43 8.84
CA TYR A 50 4.68 6.21 7.40
C TYR A 50 5.08 4.77 7.06
N ILE A 51 6.21 4.28 7.61
CA ILE A 51 6.74 2.95 7.31
C ILE A 51 5.68 1.89 7.63
N LEU A 52 5.10 1.93 8.83
CA LEU A 52 4.11 0.94 9.20
C LEU A 52 2.88 0.99 8.29
N MET A 53 2.40 2.20 7.96
CA MET A 53 1.24 2.36 7.08
C MET A 53 1.53 1.89 5.64
N HIS A 54 2.72 2.17 5.12
CA HIS A 54 3.20 1.71 3.83
C HIS A 54 3.22 0.18 3.75
N GLU A 55 3.83 -0.48 4.75
CA GLU A 55 3.86 -1.94 4.80
C GLU A 55 2.45 -2.54 4.97
N MET A 56 1.57 -1.91 5.76
CA MET A 56 0.16 -2.31 5.84
C MET A 56 -0.56 -2.19 4.50
N GLY A 57 -0.22 -1.19 3.69
CA GLY A 57 -0.68 -1.06 2.31
C GLY A 57 -0.35 -2.30 1.47
N HIS A 58 0.89 -2.80 1.56
CA HIS A 58 1.27 -4.07 0.91
C HIS A 58 0.48 -5.26 1.43
N ILE A 59 0.16 -5.32 2.74
CA ILE A 59 -0.65 -6.41 3.31
C ILE A 59 -2.05 -6.48 2.68
N ILE A 60 -2.64 -5.33 2.38
CA ILE A 60 -3.94 -5.24 1.68
C ILE A 60 -3.80 -5.19 0.16
N GLY A 61 -2.62 -5.54 -0.36
CA GLY A 61 -2.38 -5.69 -1.78
C GLY A 61 -2.07 -4.41 -2.53
N LEU A 62 -1.80 -3.27 -1.89
CA LEU A 62 -1.31 -2.10 -2.61
C LEU A 62 0.14 -2.33 -3.07
N GLY A 63 0.43 -1.96 -4.31
CA GLY A 63 1.78 -1.92 -4.85
C GLY A 63 2.41 -0.55 -4.65
N HIS A 64 3.73 -0.46 -4.87
CA HIS A 64 4.37 0.83 -5.09
C HIS A 64 3.75 1.55 -6.28
N ILE A 65 3.77 2.87 -6.23
CA ILE A 65 3.22 3.68 -7.32
C ILE A 65 4.03 3.45 -8.58
N SER A 66 3.34 3.13 -9.66
CA SER A 66 3.93 2.91 -10.98
C SER A 66 3.36 3.90 -12.00
N TYR A 67 4.01 3.99 -13.15
CA TYR A 67 3.49 4.78 -14.27
C TYR A 67 2.10 4.31 -14.70
N ASP A 68 1.81 3.01 -14.57
CA ASP A 68 0.54 2.40 -14.95
C ASP A 68 -0.62 2.82 -14.03
N ASP A 69 -0.34 3.33 -12.82
CA ASP A 69 -1.39 3.87 -11.95
C ASP A 69 -2.04 5.11 -12.56
N LEU A 70 -1.34 5.85 -13.42
CA LEU A 70 -1.93 6.98 -14.16
C LEU A 70 -3.01 6.54 -15.16
N LEU A 71 -3.12 5.23 -15.44
CA LEU A 71 -4.15 4.65 -16.31
C LEU A 71 -5.43 4.27 -15.55
N ASN A 72 -5.39 4.24 -14.21
CA ASN A 72 -6.59 4.01 -13.40
C ASN A 72 -7.54 5.21 -13.48
N PRO A 73 -8.87 4.99 -13.46
CA PRO A 73 -9.87 6.03 -13.65
C PRO A 73 -10.07 6.89 -12.39
N TYR A 74 -9.00 7.50 -11.88
CA TYR A 74 -9.08 8.37 -10.72
C TYR A 74 -9.76 9.70 -11.04
N PRO A 75 -10.48 10.30 -10.08
CA PRO A 75 -10.93 11.67 -10.24
C PRO A 75 -9.75 12.67 -10.26
N PRO A 76 -9.92 13.85 -10.89
CA PRO A 76 -8.81 14.77 -11.21
C PRO A 76 -8.03 15.32 -10.01
N ASN A 77 -8.61 15.25 -8.81
CA ASN A 77 -8.00 15.71 -7.56
C ASN A 77 -7.13 14.64 -6.87
N THR A 78 -7.06 13.44 -7.45
CA THR A 78 -6.24 12.34 -6.95
C THR A 78 -4.82 12.55 -7.42
N VAL A 79 -3.88 12.72 -6.49
CA VAL A 79 -2.46 12.94 -6.81
C VAL A 79 -1.68 11.68 -6.44
N PRO A 80 -1.25 10.85 -7.40
CA PRO A 80 -0.49 9.64 -7.13
C PRO A 80 0.77 9.90 -6.31
N GLY A 81 1.56 10.92 -6.65
CA GLY A 81 2.78 11.27 -5.93
C GLY A 81 2.61 11.72 -4.47
N ARG A 82 1.43 11.60 -3.87
CA ARG A 82 1.20 11.78 -2.43
C ARG A 82 0.82 10.50 -1.70
N SER A 83 0.65 9.39 -2.39
CA SER A 83 0.22 8.14 -1.76
C SER A 83 1.24 7.64 -0.75
N VAL A 84 0.72 6.94 0.27
CA VAL A 84 1.57 6.30 1.29
C VAL A 84 2.45 5.20 0.69
N MET A 85 2.12 4.72 -0.51
CA MET A 85 2.88 3.73 -1.29
C MET A 85 4.01 4.32 -2.15
N THR A 86 4.30 5.63 -2.00
CA THR A 86 5.52 6.23 -2.59
C THR A 86 6.77 5.75 -1.87
N TYR A 87 7.95 6.19 -2.33
CA TYR A 87 9.21 6.03 -1.58
C TYR A 87 9.58 7.27 -0.74
N ASP A 88 8.84 8.38 -0.89
CA ASP A 88 9.31 9.72 -0.54
C ASP A 88 8.81 10.25 0.82
N TYR A 89 8.28 9.40 1.71
CA TYR A 89 7.79 9.80 3.04
C TYR A 89 6.83 11.01 3.02
N LEU A 90 5.86 11.01 2.10
CA LEU A 90 5.01 12.20 1.87
C LEU A 90 3.69 12.19 2.64
N ALA A 91 3.26 11.05 3.18
CA ALA A 91 1.98 10.92 3.88
C ALA A 91 1.99 9.80 4.94
N GLN A 92 1.69 10.10 6.19
CA GLN A 92 1.60 9.09 7.27
C GLN A 92 0.36 8.18 7.18
N PHE A 93 -0.63 8.58 6.38
CA PHE A 93 -1.94 7.93 6.30
C PHE A 93 -2.35 7.76 4.83
N PRO A 94 -3.25 6.79 4.53
CA PRO A 94 -3.76 6.62 3.18
C PRO A 94 -4.34 7.92 2.64
N THR A 95 -3.96 8.26 1.42
CA THR A 95 -4.49 9.40 0.69
C THR A 95 -5.70 9.01 -0.13
N LEU A 96 -6.30 9.98 -0.82
CA LEU A 96 -7.36 9.70 -1.78
C LEU A 96 -6.93 8.67 -2.84
N HIS A 97 -5.67 8.68 -3.28
CA HIS A 97 -5.17 7.71 -4.25
C HIS A 97 -5.24 6.28 -3.69
N ASP A 98 -4.64 6.05 -2.52
CA ASP A 98 -4.64 4.75 -1.84
C ASP A 98 -6.07 4.26 -1.57
N ILE A 99 -6.97 5.16 -1.21
CA ILE A 99 -8.39 4.86 -1.03
C ILE A 99 -9.02 4.38 -2.33
N TYR A 100 -8.81 5.07 -3.45
CA TYR A 100 -9.36 4.65 -4.74
C TYR A 100 -8.79 3.31 -5.20
N ASP A 101 -7.50 3.07 -4.99
CA ASP A 101 -6.89 1.77 -5.29
C ASP A 101 -7.57 0.63 -4.54
N VAL A 102 -7.80 0.79 -3.24
CA VAL A 102 -8.52 -0.19 -2.42
C VAL A 102 -9.97 -0.36 -2.92
N GLU A 103 -10.67 0.74 -3.21
CA GLU A 103 -12.05 0.68 -3.70
C GLU A 103 -12.17 -0.03 -5.06
N ILE A 104 -11.25 0.24 -5.99
CA ILE A 104 -11.17 -0.42 -7.30
C ILE A 104 -10.82 -1.89 -7.12
N MET A 105 -9.84 -2.19 -6.28
CA MET A 105 -9.32 -3.55 -6.06
C MET A 105 -10.35 -4.48 -5.43
N TYR A 106 -11.12 -3.98 -4.46
CA TYR A 106 -12.06 -4.80 -3.70
C TYR A 106 -13.54 -4.57 -4.09
N GLY A 107 -13.82 -3.64 -5.01
CA GLY A 107 -15.16 -3.42 -5.54
C GLY A 107 -16.17 -2.86 -4.53
N PHE A 108 -15.70 -2.12 -3.51
CA PHE A 108 -16.57 -1.47 -2.51
C PHE A 108 -16.13 -0.02 -2.29
N SER A 109 -17.04 0.84 -1.79
CA SER A 109 -16.67 2.20 -1.40
C SER A 109 -16.50 2.32 0.11
N CYS A 110 -15.28 2.63 0.56
CA CYS A 110 -14.98 2.90 1.96
C CYS A 110 -15.32 4.35 2.37
N ARG A 111 -15.49 5.25 1.40
CA ARG A 111 -15.84 6.67 1.63
C ARG A 111 -17.25 6.91 2.19
N ASN A 112 -18.13 5.91 2.12
CA ASN A 112 -19.54 6.01 2.52
C ASN A 112 -19.86 5.37 3.89
N TRP A 113 -18.85 4.86 4.60
CA TRP A 113 -19.05 4.26 5.92
C TRP A 113 -19.18 5.37 6.96
N LYS A 114 -20.42 5.59 7.44
CA LYS A 114 -20.75 6.43 8.59
C LYS A 114 -21.11 5.57 9.78
#